data_AF-A0A0P7XI76-F1
#
_entry.id   AF-A0A0P7XI76-F1
#
_cell.length_a   1.000
_cell.length_b   1.000
_cell.length_c   1.000
_cell.angle_alpha   90.00
_cell.angle_beta   90.00
_cell.angle_gamma   90.00
#
_symmetry.space_group_name_H-M   'P 1'
#
loop_
_entity.id
_entity.type
_entity.pdbx_description
1 polymer ?
#
loop_
_entity_poly.entity_id
_entity_poly.type
_entity_poly.pdbx_seq_one_letter_code
_entity_poly.pdbx_strand_id
1 'polypeptide(L)'
;MGDTVTLSYRIEGHYTAAMSAVEVTSQNGGKLLEEFSKYFQENSTNPKGKYKSFVIKGESNPAQKAKLLALLDKNGIRYGKAGSKSGLRGFEYTTGKNVSFSTSEEDIVISAFQPKSVLTQVLFEPNPQLNDSITYDITSWALPYAYNLEAYALESRLDPAGEYVEAEFEKNTVAETPVAYLARWEGTRDAAFLASLLRHGIRVKYPEYAFKTEGKSFPAGTLLITKGGNEYVADFDKKVVDAANRFGVTLETTMTGYMEEGKDFGSPNIRVIQAPKVALVGGDGTSSLNYGEIWHFFEQELDYPLVNLEMGDLGRYDLSDYDVLIMPSTWGGGLSKSAEERVMDWVRAGGKLIAIDGAVNLFANKEGFALKSFDTEEEEKAAEKAADTLAKVERLEPYLEGERLAISGGAAGAIYQVDMDVTHPLGYGTGGKYYTLKNNSSIFSFMDRGVNAGKITSNDSYRTGYIGYKIKSSMGESLAIGSERKGRGEIVYFVDNPIFRGFWESGKLVLSNAIFMVGQ
;
A
#
# COMPACT_ATOMS: atom_id res chain seq x y z
N MET A 1 -20.31 -44.26 5.37
CA MET A 1 -19.92 -43.14 4.49
C MET A 1 -18.42 -42.92 4.72
N GLY A 2 -17.63 -42.89 3.66
CA GLY A 2 -16.19 -43.22 3.67
C GLY A 2 -15.31 -42.25 4.47
N ASP A 3 -14.53 -42.82 5.38
CA ASP A 3 -13.76 -42.11 6.42
C ASP A 3 -12.35 -41.67 5.96
N THR A 4 -11.94 -42.03 4.74
CA THR A 4 -10.60 -41.72 4.22
C THR A 4 -10.69 -41.12 2.83
N VAL A 5 -10.38 -39.83 2.74
CA VAL A 5 -10.25 -39.10 1.48
C VAL A 5 -8.81 -39.28 0.99
N THR A 6 -8.61 -40.10 -0.04
CA THR A 6 -7.28 -40.28 -0.65
C THR A 6 -7.02 -39.22 -1.71
N LEU A 7 -5.73 -38.95 -2.02
CA LEU A 7 -5.36 -38.09 -3.14
C LEU A 7 -5.95 -38.60 -4.46
N SER A 8 -5.93 -39.92 -4.69
CA SER A 8 -6.54 -40.54 -5.88
C SER A 8 -8.04 -40.23 -5.97
N TYR A 9 -8.78 -40.34 -4.87
CA TYR A 9 -10.20 -40.01 -4.82
C TYR A 9 -10.48 -38.53 -5.07
N ARG A 10 -9.64 -37.62 -4.54
CA ARG A 10 -9.74 -36.17 -4.84
C ARG A 10 -9.49 -35.88 -6.32
N ILE A 11 -8.49 -36.51 -6.93
CA ILE A 11 -8.19 -36.36 -8.36
C ILE A 11 -9.37 -36.86 -9.19
N GLU A 12 -9.90 -38.04 -8.90
CA GLU A 12 -11.08 -38.60 -9.58
C GLU A 12 -12.31 -37.70 -9.43
N GLY A 13 -12.54 -37.17 -8.23
CA GLY A 13 -13.62 -36.21 -7.96
C GLY A 13 -13.46 -34.91 -8.75
N HIS A 14 -12.27 -34.31 -8.78
CA HIS A 14 -11.98 -33.12 -9.58
C HIS A 14 -12.13 -33.37 -11.07
N TYR A 15 -11.62 -34.50 -11.57
CA TYR A 15 -11.77 -34.90 -12.96
C TYR A 15 -13.24 -35.07 -13.34
N THR A 16 -14.00 -35.79 -12.52
CA THR A 16 -15.44 -36.01 -12.75
C THR A 16 -16.20 -34.69 -12.75
N ALA A 17 -15.96 -33.82 -11.77
CA ALA A 17 -16.59 -32.49 -11.72
C ALA A 17 -16.25 -31.63 -12.95
N ALA A 18 -15.00 -31.64 -13.40
CA ALA A 18 -14.57 -30.92 -14.59
C ALA A 18 -15.23 -31.45 -15.86
N MET A 19 -15.25 -32.78 -16.04
CA MET A 19 -15.89 -33.42 -17.20
C MET A 19 -17.41 -33.20 -17.21
N SER A 20 -18.07 -33.31 -16.06
CA SER A 20 -19.49 -32.99 -15.92
C SER A 20 -19.80 -31.52 -16.21
N ALA A 21 -18.94 -30.59 -15.78
CA ALA A 21 -19.10 -29.18 -16.13
C ALA A 21 -19.02 -28.98 -17.66
N VAL A 22 -18.04 -29.59 -18.33
CA VAL A 22 -17.91 -29.53 -19.79
C VAL A 22 -19.12 -30.14 -20.49
N GLU A 23 -19.58 -31.32 -20.05
CA GLU A 23 -20.73 -32.01 -20.62
C GLU A 23 -22.00 -31.17 -20.49
N VAL A 24 -22.32 -30.69 -19.29
CA VAL A 24 -23.54 -29.89 -19.03
C VAL A 24 -23.46 -28.54 -19.76
N THR A 25 -22.29 -27.90 -19.81
CA THR A 25 -22.07 -26.68 -20.59
C THR A 25 -22.31 -26.91 -22.08
N SER A 26 -21.83 -28.03 -22.63
CA SER A 26 -22.07 -28.40 -24.03
C SER A 26 -23.56 -28.62 -24.31
N GLN A 27 -24.25 -29.40 -23.46
CA GLN A 27 -25.68 -29.66 -23.58
C GLN A 27 -26.55 -28.39 -23.48
N ASN A 28 -26.09 -27.37 -22.72
CA ASN A 28 -26.82 -26.12 -22.49
C ASN A 28 -26.21 -24.90 -23.21
N GLY A 29 -25.35 -25.12 -24.21
CA GLY A 29 -24.54 -24.06 -24.83
C GLY A 29 -25.37 -22.87 -25.35
N GLY A 30 -26.52 -23.12 -25.98
CA GLY A 30 -27.41 -22.06 -26.47
C GLY A 30 -27.92 -21.13 -25.36
N LYS A 31 -28.41 -21.71 -24.26
CA LYS A 31 -28.90 -20.94 -23.10
C LYS A 31 -27.78 -20.19 -22.40
N LEU A 32 -26.59 -20.80 -22.27
CA LEU A 32 -25.43 -20.14 -21.67
C LEU A 32 -25.01 -18.90 -22.47
N LEU A 33 -24.98 -18.98 -23.80
CA LEU A 33 -24.66 -17.83 -24.66
C LEU A 33 -25.71 -16.73 -24.55
N GLU A 34 -26.99 -17.10 -24.50
CA GLU A 34 -28.10 -16.15 -24.32
C GLU A 34 -27.97 -15.40 -22.98
N GLU A 35 -27.84 -16.12 -21.86
CA GLU A 35 -27.71 -15.50 -20.53
C GLU A 35 -26.41 -14.68 -20.39
N PHE A 36 -25.31 -15.15 -20.99
CA PHE A 36 -24.06 -14.39 -21.04
C PHE A 36 -24.26 -13.07 -21.80
N SER A 37 -24.81 -13.11 -23.02
CA SER A 37 -25.09 -11.91 -23.82
C SER A 37 -26.03 -10.97 -23.08
N LYS A 38 -27.12 -11.49 -22.52
CA LYS A 38 -28.11 -10.74 -21.75
C LYS A 38 -27.46 -10.05 -20.54
N TYR A 39 -26.64 -10.75 -19.76
CA TYR A 39 -25.93 -10.16 -18.63
C TYR A 39 -25.12 -8.93 -19.06
N PHE A 40 -24.35 -9.01 -20.14
CA PHE A 40 -23.54 -7.88 -20.61
C PHE A 40 -24.39 -6.74 -21.19
N GLN A 41 -25.45 -7.05 -21.93
CA GLN A 41 -26.36 -6.05 -22.51
C GLN A 41 -27.15 -5.29 -21.44
N GLU A 42 -27.75 -6.00 -20.48
CA GLU A 42 -28.52 -5.40 -19.39
C GLU A 42 -27.64 -4.49 -18.55
N ASN A 43 -26.46 -4.95 -18.13
CA ASN A 43 -25.59 -4.13 -17.28
C ASN A 43 -24.94 -2.96 -18.05
N SER A 44 -24.76 -3.07 -19.38
CA SER A 44 -24.27 -1.94 -20.19
C SER A 44 -25.30 -0.82 -20.36
N THR A 45 -26.59 -1.16 -20.30
CA THR A 45 -27.69 -0.20 -20.52
C THR A 45 -28.33 0.27 -19.22
N ASN A 46 -28.31 -0.56 -18.18
CA ASN A 46 -28.86 -0.28 -16.86
C ASN A 46 -27.95 -0.87 -15.76
N PRO A 47 -26.80 -0.23 -15.45
CA PRO A 47 -25.91 -0.65 -14.37
C PRO A 47 -26.67 -0.82 -13.05
N LYS A 48 -26.47 -1.94 -12.34
CA LYS A 48 -27.25 -2.26 -11.14
C LYS A 48 -26.84 -1.49 -9.88
N GLY A 49 -25.54 -1.25 -9.71
CA GLY A 49 -25.01 -0.57 -8.52
C GLY A 49 -25.48 0.88 -8.39
N LYS A 50 -25.41 1.42 -7.16
CA LYS A 50 -25.88 2.77 -6.81
C LYS A 50 -25.18 3.85 -7.64
N TYR A 51 -23.85 3.81 -7.68
CA TYR A 51 -23.04 4.76 -8.43
C TYR A 51 -22.93 4.34 -9.90
N LYS A 52 -23.15 5.30 -10.79
CA LYS A 52 -23.24 5.10 -12.24
C LYS A 52 -22.02 5.63 -12.98
N SER A 53 -21.24 6.49 -12.34
CA SER A 53 -20.04 7.07 -12.92
C SER A 53 -19.03 7.38 -11.84
N PHE A 54 -17.75 7.31 -12.21
CA PHE A 54 -16.63 7.65 -11.33
C PHE A 54 -15.73 8.66 -12.03
N VAL A 55 -15.19 9.60 -11.28
CA VAL A 55 -14.25 10.62 -11.77
C VAL A 55 -12.95 10.49 -11.01
N ILE A 56 -11.82 10.42 -11.71
CA ILE A 56 -10.48 10.57 -11.15
C ILE A 56 -9.94 11.93 -11.55
N LYS A 57 -9.42 12.69 -10.59
CA LYS A 57 -8.90 14.04 -10.85
C LYS A 57 -7.55 13.98 -11.55
N GLY A 58 -7.38 14.79 -12.60
CA GLY A 58 -6.19 14.85 -13.44
C GLY A 58 -4.92 15.24 -12.68
N GLU A 59 -5.08 16.12 -11.67
CA GLU A 59 -4.04 16.61 -10.74
C GLU A 59 -3.57 15.54 -9.74
N SER A 60 -4.23 14.38 -9.69
CA SER A 60 -3.77 13.26 -8.87
C SER A 60 -2.38 12.80 -9.32
N ASN A 61 -1.69 12.13 -8.39
CA ASN A 61 -0.37 11.56 -8.62
C ASN A 61 -0.26 10.82 -9.98
N PRO A 62 0.59 11.30 -10.92
CA PRO A 62 0.67 10.74 -12.26
C PRO A 62 1.07 9.26 -12.30
N ALA A 63 1.98 8.83 -11.41
CA ALA A 63 2.45 7.46 -11.36
C ALA A 63 1.34 6.49 -10.92
N GLN A 64 0.59 6.86 -9.88
CA GLN A 64 -0.55 6.09 -9.39
C GLN A 64 -1.68 6.04 -10.42
N LYS A 65 -1.96 7.17 -11.08
CA LYS A 65 -2.97 7.28 -12.15
C LYS A 65 -2.65 6.33 -13.31
N ALA A 66 -1.40 6.34 -13.80
CA ALA A 66 -0.96 5.44 -14.88
C ALA A 66 -1.11 3.96 -14.50
N LYS A 67 -0.75 3.58 -13.26
CA LYS A 67 -0.92 2.20 -12.76
C LYS A 67 -2.39 1.79 -12.69
N LEU A 68 -3.28 2.69 -12.25
CA LEU A 68 -4.72 2.43 -12.25
C LEU A 68 -5.22 2.21 -13.68
N LEU A 69 -4.86 3.08 -14.62
CA LEU A 69 -5.28 2.95 -16.02
C LEU A 69 -4.81 1.63 -16.65
N ALA A 70 -3.56 1.23 -16.40
CA ALA A 70 -3.04 -0.07 -16.84
C ALA A 70 -3.85 -1.25 -16.26
N LEU A 71 -4.32 -1.16 -15.00
CA LEU A 71 -5.22 -2.15 -14.42
C LEU A 71 -6.60 -2.14 -15.10
N LEU A 72 -7.15 -0.97 -15.41
CA LEU A 72 -8.43 -0.85 -16.12
C LEU A 72 -8.33 -1.48 -17.52
N ASP A 73 -7.27 -1.18 -18.26
CA ASP A 73 -7.00 -1.73 -19.59
C ASP A 73 -6.88 -3.26 -19.54
N LYS A 74 -6.13 -3.79 -18.58
CA LYS A 74 -5.98 -5.24 -18.36
C LYS A 74 -7.33 -5.94 -18.10
N ASN A 75 -8.28 -5.23 -17.48
CA ASN A 75 -9.63 -5.74 -17.19
C ASN A 75 -10.67 -5.40 -18.28
N GLY A 76 -10.28 -4.63 -19.31
CA GLY A 76 -11.18 -4.14 -20.35
C GLY A 76 -12.23 -3.16 -19.84
N ILE A 77 -11.92 -2.41 -18.77
CA ILE A 77 -12.77 -1.35 -18.24
C ILE A 77 -12.49 -0.07 -19.03
N ARG A 78 -13.51 0.44 -19.70
CA ARG A 78 -13.42 1.65 -20.53
C ARG A 78 -13.51 2.90 -19.68
N TYR A 79 -12.70 3.89 -20.02
CA TYR A 79 -12.69 5.22 -19.45
C TYR A 79 -12.46 6.25 -20.57
N GLY A 80 -12.64 7.53 -20.27
CA GLY A 80 -12.36 8.62 -21.19
C GLY A 80 -12.26 9.96 -20.48
N LYS A 81 -11.99 11.04 -21.20
CA LYS A 81 -11.84 12.36 -20.58
C LYS A 81 -13.18 12.89 -20.06
N ALA A 82 -13.17 13.59 -18.92
CA ALA A 82 -14.39 14.10 -18.30
C ALA A 82 -14.99 15.30 -19.07
N GLY A 83 -14.10 16.16 -19.56
CA GLY A 83 -14.42 17.47 -20.10
C GLY A 83 -14.80 18.49 -19.02
N SER A 84 -14.93 19.76 -19.41
CA SER A 84 -15.24 20.83 -18.45
C SER A 84 -16.73 20.87 -18.06
N LYS A 85 -17.07 20.34 -16.88
CA LYS A 85 -18.43 20.44 -16.29
C LYS A 85 -18.38 20.95 -14.86
N SER A 86 -19.35 21.76 -14.47
CA SER A 86 -19.47 22.33 -13.12
C SER A 86 -20.80 21.94 -12.47
N GLY A 87 -20.86 22.06 -11.13
CA GLY A 87 -22.08 21.76 -10.37
C GLY A 87 -22.42 20.27 -10.29
N LEU A 88 -21.44 19.39 -10.51
CA LEU A 88 -21.62 17.96 -10.31
C LEU A 88 -21.69 17.66 -8.81
N ARG A 89 -22.51 16.69 -8.42
CA ARG A 89 -22.62 16.23 -7.04
C ARG A 89 -22.24 14.76 -6.97
N GLY A 90 -21.31 14.43 -6.09
CA GLY A 90 -20.82 13.05 -5.92
C GLY A 90 -20.23 12.82 -4.55
N PHE A 91 -20.03 11.55 -4.22
CA PHE A 91 -19.30 11.12 -3.04
C PHE A 91 -17.81 11.31 -3.28
N GLU A 92 -17.16 12.14 -2.47
CA GLU A 92 -15.71 12.34 -2.51
C GLU A 92 -15.02 11.32 -1.61
N TYR A 93 -14.11 10.52 -2.19
CA TYR A 93 -13.47 9.43 -1.45
C TYR A 93 -12.63 9.98 -0.29
N THR A 94 -11.93 11.09 -0.50
CA THR A 94 -10.99 11.65 0.47
C THR A 94 -11.68 12.07 1.77
N THR A 95 -12.82 12.77 1.66
CA THR A 95 -13.57 13.27 2.83
C THR A 95 -14.66 12.31 3.31
N GLY A 96 -15.04 11.32 2.48
CA GLY A 96 -16.14 10.41 2.77
C GLY A 96 -17.52 11.07 2.71
N LYS A 97 -17.64 12.23 2.04
CA LYS A 97 -18.86 13.06 2.04
C LYS A 97 -19.36 13.32 0.62
N ASN A 98 -20.65 13.59 0.50
CA ASN A 98 -21.23 14.09 -0.74
C ASN A 98 -20.98 15.58 -0.89
N VAL A 99 -20.24 15.98 -1.92
CA VAL A 99 -19.84 17.37 -2.18
C VAL A 99 -20.20 17.79 -3.61
N SER A 100 -20.20 19.10 -3.84
CA SER A 100 -20.26 19.67 -5.19
C SER A 100 -18.84 19.84 -5.72
N PHE A 101 -18.60 19.47 -6.98
CA PHE A 101 -17.28 19.55 -7.60
C PHE A 101 -17.40 19.90 -9.09
N SER A 102 -16.24 20.10 -9.72
CA SER A 102 -16.12 20.36 -11.15
C SER A 102 -15.09 19.45 -11.79
N THR A 103 -15.21 19.30 -13.10
CA THR A 103 -14.34 18.48 -13.94
C THR A 103 -13.58 19.34 -14.95
N SER A 104 -12.40 18.87 -15.35
CA SER A 104 -11.58 19.44 -16.43
C SER A 104 -11.36 18.41 -17.55
N GLU A 105 -10.70 18.82 -18.64
CA GLU A 105 -10.30 17.92 -19.72
C GLU A 105 -9.23 16.90 -19.28
N GLU A 106 -8.51 17.17 -18.19
CA GLU A 106 -7.47 16.29 -17.64
C GLU A 106 -8.02 15.21 -16.70
N ASP A 107 -9.27 15.37 -16.26
CA ASP A 107 -9.95 14.41 -15.42
C ASP A 107 -10.42 13.20 -16.24
N ILE A 108 -10.47 12.04 -15.60
CA ILE A 108 -10.90 10.78 -16.20
C ILE A 108 -12.29 10.44 -15.70
N VAL A 109 -13.19 10.08 -16.62
CA VAL A 109 -14.50 9.52 -16.33
C VAL A 109 -14.52 8.03 -16.65
N ILE A 110 -14.97 7.25 -15.67
CA ILE A 110 -15.28 5.83 -15.82
C ILE A 110 -16.80 5.68 -15.67
N SER A 111 -17.50 5.53 -16.79
CA SER A 111 -18.95 5.29 -16.81
C SER A 111 -19.26 3.81 -16.59
N ALA A 112 -20.20 3.50 -15.71
CA ALA A 112 -20.64 2.10 -15.50
C ALA A 112 -21.42 1.54 -16.69
N PHE A 113 -21.86 2.39 -17.65
CA PHE A 113 -22.61 1.98 -18.84
C PHE A 113 -21.70 1.31 -19.89
N GLN A 114 -21.18 0.14 -19.53
CA GLN A 114 -20.24 -0.63 -20.33
C GLN A 114 -20.34 -2.14 -20.03
N PRO A 115 -19.80 -3.02 -20.90
CA PRO A 115 -19.85 -4.46 -20.66
C PRO A 115 -19.29 -4.86 -19.29
N LYS A 116 -18.21 -4.24 -18.83
CA LYS A 116 -17.61 -4.50 -17.51
C LYS A 116 -18.28 -3.72 -16.37
N SER A 117 -19.55 -3.33 -16.50
CA SER A 117 -20.30 -2.52 -15.53
C SER A 117 -20.17 -3.02 -14.09
N VAL A 118 -20.50 -4.29 -13.82
CA VAL A 118 -20.53 -4.81 -12.45
C VAL A 118 -19.14 -4.78 -11.82
N LEU A 119 -18.11 -5.21 -12.57
CA LEU A 119 -16.73 -5.15 -12.11
C LEU A 119 -16.28 -3.71 -11.84
N THR A 120 -16.61 -2.78 -12.74
CA THR A 120 -16.33 -1.35 -12.57
C THR A 120 -16.99 -0.81 -11.30
N GLN A 121 -18.26 -1.14 -11.07
CA GLN A 121 -18.97 -0.71 -9.87
C GLN A 121 -18.34 -1.29 -8.61
N VAL A 122 -17.95 -2.57 -8.60
CA VAL A 122 -17.30 -3.20 -7.43
C VAL A 122 -15.94 -2.55 -7.12
N LEU A 123 -15.10 -2.33 -8.14
CA LEU A 123 -13.75 -1.77 -7.96
C LEU A 123 -13.76 -0.30 -7.51
N PHE A 124 -14.86 0.40 -7.72
CA PHE A 124 -15.01 1.80 -7.32
C PHE A 124 -16.12 2.00 -6.29
N GLU A 125 -16.76 0.97 -5.75
CA GLU A 125 -17.85 1.16 -4.77
C GLU A 125 -17.31 1.81 -3.48
N PRO A 126 -17.70 3.06 -3.13
CA PRO A 126 -17.17 3.71 -1.94
C PRO A 126 -17.65 3.09 -0.64
N ASN A 127 -18.85 2.48 -0.63
CA ASN A 127 -19.40 1.85 0.56
C ASN A 127 -20.22 0.61 0.21
N PRO A 128 -19.56 -0.55 -0.01
CA PRO A 128 -20.25 -1.77 -0.40
C PRO A 128 -21.25 -2.19 0.67
N GLN A 129 -22.47 -2.51 0.23
CA GLN A 129 -23.47 -3.08 1.11
C GLN A 129 -23.06 -4.52 1.47
N LEU A 130 -22.74 -4.73 2.74
CA LEU A 130 -22.42 -6.06 3.27
C LEU A 130 -23.73 -6.72 3.70
N ASN A 131 -24.10 -7.81 3.03
CA ASN A 131 -25.28 -8.60 3.41
C ASN A 131 -25.06 -9.34 4.73
N ASP A 132 -23.81 -9.74 5.00
CA ASP A 132 -23.38 -10.24 6.29
C ASP A 132 -21.96 -9.74 6.58
N SER A 133 -21.66 -9.62 7.87
CA SER A 133 -20.32 -9.40 8.40
C SER A 133 -19.45 -10.66 8.33
N ILE A 134 -20.07 -11.85 8.27
CA ILE A 134 -19.35 -13.11 8.12
C ILE A 134 -18.96 -13.25 6.64
N THR A 135 -17.71 -12.97 6.35
CA THR A 135 -17.13 -13.02 5.01
C THR A 135 -15.87 -13.89 5.02
N TYR A 136 -15.64 -14.60 3.92
CA TYR A 136 -14.40 -15.34 3.71
C TYR A 136 -13.21 -14.42 3.38
N ASP A 137 -13.48 -13.21 2.89
CA ASP A 137 -12.48 -12.29 2.38
C ASP A 137 -12.70 -10.84 2.87
N ILE A 138 -11.82 -9.93 2.48
CA ILE A 138 -11.94 -8.49 2.75
C ILE A 138 -13.26 -7.91 2.24
N THR A 139 -13.75 -6.88 2.91
CA THR A 139 -15.04 -6.26 2.62
C THR A 139 -14.94 -4.98 1.80
N SER A 140 -13.72 -4.45 1.59
CA SER A 140 -13.49 -3.21 0.83
C SER A 140 -12.28 -3.31 -0.10
N TRP A 141 -12.45 -2.80 -1.31
CA TRP A 141 -11.51 -2.98 -2.43
C TRP A 141 -11.36 -1.70 -3.28
N ALA A 142 -11.94 -0.59 -2.84
CA ALA A 142 -12.12 0.57 -3.70
C ALA A 142 -10.75 1.13 -4.14
N LEU A 143 -10.52 1.09 -5.45
CA LEU A 143 -9.24 1.43 -6.07
C LEU A 143 -8.80 2.87 -5.79
N PRO A 144 -9.68 3.89 -5.71
CA PRO A 144 -9.24 5.23 -5.35
C PRO A 144 -8.49 5.31 -4.01
N TYR A 145 -8.88 4.49 -3.02
CA TYR A 145 -8.15 4.40 -1.75
C TYR A 145 -6.82 3.66 -1.91
N ALA A 146 -6.84 2.49 -2.55
CA ALA A 146 -5.64 1.66 -2.74
C ALA A 146 -4.52 2.40 -3.49
N TYR A 147 -4.88 3.29 -4.42
CA TYR A 147 -3.95 4.08 -5.24
C TYR A 147 -3.73 5.51 -4.71
N ASN A 148 -4.40 5.90 -3.62
CA ASN A 148 -4.36 7.26 -3.05
C ASN A 148 -4.68 8.35 -4.09
N LEU A 149 -5.76 8.17 -4.84
CA LEU A 149 -6.20 9.08 -5.90
C LEU A 149 -7.38 9.94 -5.44
N GLU A 150 -7.38 11.20 -5.83
CA GLU A 150 -8.55 12.07 -5.64
C GLU A 150 -9.63 11.70 -6.64
N ALA A 151 -10.80 11.34 -6.12
CA ALA A 151 -11.87 10.75 -6.90
C ALA A 151 -13.26 11.10 -6.39
N TYR A 152 -14.25 10.90 -7.26
CA TYR A 152 -15.67 11.09 -6.98
C TYR A 152 -16.52 9.95 -7.54
N ALA A 153 -17.53 9.51 -6.81
CA ALA A 153 -18.54 8.58 -7.28
C ALA A 153 -19.90 9.29 -7.43
N LEU A 154 -20.52 9.18 -8.60
CA LEU A 154 -21.77 9.85 -8.94
C LEU A 154 -22.90 8.83 -9.05
N GLU A 155 -24.04 9.12 -8.44
CA GLU A 155 -25.29 8.36 -8.64
C GLU A 155 -25.91 8.61 -10.03
N SER A 156 -25.47 9.67 -10.71
CA SER A 156 -25.91 10.02 -12.06
C SER A 156 -24.96 9.51 -13.13
N ARG A 157 -25.51 9.28 -14.33
CA ARG A 157 -24.73 8.98 -15.53
C ARG A 157 -23.92 10.21 -15.96
N LEU A 158 -22.65 9.99 -16.19
CA LEU A 158 -21.69 10.93 -16.75
C LEU A 158 -20.92 10.17 -17.81
N ASP A 159 -21.18 10.48 -19.08
CA ASP A 159 -20.42 9.92 -20.19
C ASP A 159 -19.13 10.71 -20.42
N PRO A 160 -18.04 10.04 -20.85
CA PRO A 160 -16.85 10.72 -21.30
C PRO A 160 -17.12 11.72 -22.43
N ALA A 161 -16.45 12.86 -22.40
CA ALA A 161 -16.50 13.86 -23.47
C ALA A 161 -15.65 13.45 -24.70
N GLY A 162 -14.84 12.40 -24.58
CA GLY A 162 -14.03 11.83 -25.64
C GLY A 162 -13.09 10.75 -25.11
N GLU A 163 -12.22 10.27 -25.98
CA GLU A 163 -11.12 9.39 -25.59
C GLU A 163 -10.17 10.14 -24.65
N TYR A 164 -9.73 9.46 -23.59
CA TYR A 164 -8.64 9.94 -22.76
C TYR A 164 -7.34 9.50 -23.43
N VAL A 165 -6.51 10.46 -23.81
CA VAL A 165 -5.18 10.19 -24.30
C VAL A 165 -4.23 10.55 -23.17
N GLU A 166 -3.57 9.55 -22.61
CA GLU A 166 -2.49 9.80 -21.66
C GLU A 166 -1.40 10.59 -22.38
N ALA A 167 -0.89 11.64 -21.74
CA ALA A 167 0.21 12.40 -22.30
C ALA A 167 1.40 11.46 -22.52
N GLU A 168 1.91 11.41 -23.76
CA GLU A 168 3.09 10.60 -24.05
C GLU A 168 4.23 11.07 -23.15
N PHE A 169 4.93 10.10 -22.57
CA PHE A 169 6.10 10.41 -21.76
C PHE A 169 7.18 11.03 -22.66
N GLU A 170 7.46 12.31 -22.44
CA GLU A 170 8.57 12.99 -23.08
C GLU A 170 9.88 12.39 -22.58
N LYS A 171 10.58 11.68 -23.47
CA LYS A 171 11.85 11.05 -23.12
C LYS A 171 12.83 12.11 -22.65
N ASN A 172 13.46 11.83 -21.51
CA ASN A 172 14.58 12.62 -21.03
C ASN A 172 15.70 12.59 -22.06
N THR A 173 16.24 13.77 -22.36
CA THR A 173 17.41 13.95 -23.21
C THR A 173 18.43 14.80 -22.48
N VAL A 174 19.70 14.52 -22.69
CA VAL A 174 20.80 15.30 -22.09
C VAL A 174 21.65 15.87 -23.20
N ALA A 175 21.62 17.19 -23.33
CA ALA A 175 22.45 17.93 -24.26
C ALA A 175 23.82 18.28 -23.64
N GLU A 176 23.82 18.66 -22.37
CA GLU A 176 25.00 18.98 -21.56
C GLU A 176 24.87 18.30 -20.19
N THR A 177 25.98 17.80 -19.64
CA THR A 177 25.99 17.18 -18.30
C THR A 177 25.64 18.22 -17.23
N PRO A 178 24.52 18.07 -16.50
CA PRO A 178 24.15 18.99 -15.44
C PRO A 178 24.97 18.74 -14.17
N VAL A 179 24.87 19.67 -13.21
CA VAL A 179 25.42 19.45 -11.85
C VAL A 179 24.67 18.31 -11.17
N ALA A 180 23.34 18.29 -11.31
CA ALA A 180 22.49 17.23 -10.79
C ALA A 180 21.25 16.97 -11.65
N TYR A 181 20.84 15.71 -11.64
CA TYR A 181 19.48 15.30 -12.01
C TYR A 181 18.61 15.25 -10.75
N LEU A 182 17.37 15.67 -10.88
CA LEU A 182 16.35 15.69 -9.84
C LEU A 182 15.15 14.87 -10.31
N ALA A 183 14.71 13.91 -9.48
CA ALA A 183 13.49 13.16 -9.73
C ALA A 183 12.60 13.21 -8.49
N ARG A 184 11.36 13.68 -8.63
CA ARG A 184 10.41 13.70 -7.51
C ARG A 184 10.11 12.26 -7.08
N TRP A 185 9.90 12.07 -5.78
CA TRP A 185 9.61 10.78 -5.17
C TRP A 185 8.12 10.70 -4.86
N GLU A 186 7.34 10.15 -5.79
CA GLU A 186 5.88 10.29 -5.80
C GLU A 186 5.17 8.94 -6.00
N GLY A 187 5.82 7.90 -6.51
CA GLY A 187 5.18 6.60 -6.70
C GLY A 187 6.13 5.43 -6.87
N THR A 188 5.55 4.24 -7.02
CA THR A 188 6.29 2.97 -7.08
C THR A 188 7.33 2.92 -8.21
N ARG A 189 7.08 3.61 -9.33
CA ARG A 189 8.04 3.69 -10.45
C ARG A 189 9.34 4.40 -10.06
N ASP A 190 9.26 5.36 -9.14
CA ASP A 190 10.43 6.12 -8.68
C ASP A 190 11.31 5.24 -7.78
N ALA A 191 10.70 4.32 -7.02
CA ALA A 191 11.41 3.29 -6.28
C ALA A 191 12.12 2.29 -7.19
N ALA A 192 11.49 1.85 -8.28
CA ALA A 192 12.13 1.00 -9.28
C ALA A 192 13.28 1.73 -10.02
N PHE A 193 13.10 3.03 -10.31
CA PHE A 193 14.16 3.88 -10.85
C PHE A 193 15.35 3.99 -9.89
N LEU A 194 15.11 4.30 -8.61
CA LEU A 194 16.14 4.32 -7.56
C LEU A 194 16.86 2.97 -7.46
N ALA A 195 16.12 1.87 -7.38
CA ALA A 195 16.66 0.52 -7.34
C ALA A 195 17.59 0.26 -8.52
N SER A 196 17.21 0.67 -9.73
CA SER A 196 18.03 0.57 -10.93
C SER A 196 19.31 1.39 -10.84
N LEU A 197 19.25 2.64 -10.36
CA LEU A 197 20.44 3.48 -10.16
C LEU A 197 21.42 2.84 -9.17
N LEU A 198 20.92 2.37 -8.03
CA LEU A 198 21.73 1.72 -6.99
C LEU A 198 22.43 0.45 -7.53
N ARG A 199 21.74 -0.35 -8.35
CA ARG A 199 22.33 -1.53 -8.99
C ARG A 199 23.44 -1.19 -10.00
N HIS A 200 23.38 -0.02 -10.61
CA HIS A 200 24.46 0.49 -11.47
C HIS A 200 25.60 1.13 -10.67
N GLY A 201 25.55 1.06 -9.32
CA GLY A 201 26.52 1.67 -8.44
C GLY A 201 26.44 3.20 -8.45
N ILE A 202 25.32 3.79 -8.89
CA ILE A 202 25.14 5.23 -8.89
C ILE A 202 24.70 5.66 -7.49
N ARG A 203 25.46 6.59 -6.91
CA ARG A 203 25.13 7.22 -5.63
C ARG A 203 23.96 8.18 -5.82
N VAL A 204 22.89 7.95 -5.08
CA VAL A 204 21.72 8.82 -5.01
C VAL A 204 21.64 9.46 -3.63
N LYS A 205 21.16 10.69 -3.58
CA LYS A 205 20.92 11.44 -2.35
C LYS A 205 19.47 11.87 -2.27
N TYR A 206 19.03 12.34 -1.10
CA TYR A 206 17.79 13.10 -0.98
C TYR A 206 17.95 14.23 0.04
N PRO A 207 17.26 15.36 -0.16
CA PRO A 207 17.15 16.40 0.84
C PRO A 207 16.07 16.08 1.86
N GLU A 208 16.34 16.31 3.14
CA GLU A 208 15.35 16.19 4.22
C GLU A 208 14.31 17.31 4.21
N TYR A 209 14.58 18.40 3.47
CA TYR A 209 13.73 19.59 3.39
C TYR A 209 13.29 19.84 1.96
N ALA A 210 12.10 20.40 1.79
CA ALA A 210 11.71 20.97 0.50
C ALA A 210 12.67 22.09 0.11
N PHE A 211 12.88 22.26 -1.19
CA PHE A 211 13.80 23.25 -1.72
C PHE A 211 13.33 23.84 -3.04
N LYS A 212 13.94 24.97 -3.40
CA LYS A 212 13.73 25.66 -4.66
C LYS A 212 15.06 25.91 -5.35
N THR A 213 15.12 25.61 -6.64
CA THR A 213 16.26 25.92 -7.49
C THR A 213 15.79 26.25 -8.90
N GLU A 214 16.39 27.27 -9.51
CA GLU A 214 16.08 27.73 -10.87
C GLU A 214 14.57 27.97 -11.08
N GLY A 215 13.93 28.60 -10.08
CA GLY A 215 12.50 28.92 -10.11
C GLY A 215 11.54 27.74 -9.85
N LYS A 216 12.03 26.51 -9.65
CA LYS A 216 11.21 25.31 -9.47
C LYS A 216 11.31 24.73 -8.07
N SER A 217 10.18 24.25 -7.56
CA SER A 217 10.06 23.69 -6.21
C SER A 217 10.04 22.16 -6.21
N PHE A 218 10.69 21.59 -5.20
CA PHE A 218 10.85 20.15 -5.01
C PHE A 218 10.54 19.78 -3.55
N PRO A 219 9.73 18.74 -3.30
CA PRO A 219 9.44 18.27 -1.95
C PRO A 219 10.65 17.57 -1.31
N ALA A 220 10.62 17.42 0.02
CA ALA A 220 11.55 16.54 0.74
C ALA A 220 11.48 15.11 0.18
N GLY A 221 12.61 14.41 0.18
CA GLY A 221 12.73 13.06 -0.40
C GLY A 221 12.96 13.01 -1.91
N THR A 222 12.95 14.16 -2.61
CA THR A 222 13.33 14.21 -4.04
C THR A 222 14.69 13.58 -4.27
N LEU A 223 14.78 12.66 -5.23
CA LEU A 223 16.04 12.00 -5.57
C LEU A 223 16.98 13.02 -6.24
N LEU A 224 18.16 13.15 -5.66
CA LEU A 224 19.23 14.03 -6.09
C LEU A 224 20.40 13.18 -6.59
N ILE A 225 20.66 13.21 -7.90
CA ILE A 225 21.70 12.42 -8.54
C ILE A 225 22.76 13.38 -9.11
N THR A 226 23.81 13.62 -8.33
CA THR A 226 24.89 14.54 -8.70
C THR A 226 25.94 13.86 -9.57
N LYS A 227 26.47 14.55 -10.57
CA LYS A 227 27.67 14.11 -11.30
C LYS A 227 28.88 14.05 -10.35
N GLY A 228 29.01 15.07 -9.52
CA GLY A 228 29.99 15.12 -8.44
C GLY A 228 29.73 14.01 -7.42
N GLY A 229 30.75 13.22 -7.09
CA GLY A 229 30.63 12.00 -6.27
C GLY A 229 30.16 10.76 -7.02
N ASN A 230 29.99 10.81 -8.33
CA ASN A 230 29.70 9.68 -9.24
C ASN A 230 30.66 9.64 -10.45
N GLU A 231 31.81 10.31 -10.38
CA GLU A 231 32.79 10.43 -11.46
C GLU A 231 33.39 9.08 -11.87
N TYR A 232 33.35 8.09 -10.98
CA TYR A 232 33.77 6.71 -11.24
C TYR A 232 32.80 5.94 -12.13
N VAL A 233 31.57 6.44 -12.34
CA VAL A 233 30.57 5.79 -13.18
C VAL A 233 30.77 6.19 -14.64
N ALA A 234 31.35 5.29 -15.44
CA ALA A 234 31.40 5.45 -16.89
C ALA A 234 29.99 5.60 -17.48
N ASP A 235 29.84 6.51 -18.45
CA ASP A 235 28.58 6.85 -19.10
C ASP A 235 27.46 7.26 -18.13
N PHE A 236 27.80 7.91 -17.01
CA PHE A 236 26.86 8.31 -15.95
C PHE A 236 25.57 8.94 -16.49
N ASP A 237 25.67 9.97 -17.33
CA ASP A 237 24.52 10.71 -17.84
C ASP A 237 23.58 9.80 -18.64
N LYS A 238 24.16 8.96 -19.51
CA LYS A 238 23.41 7.97 -20.27
C LYS A 238 22.71 6.96 -19.35
N LYS A 239 23.38 6.44 -18.33
CA LYS A 239 22.78 5.47 -17.39
C LYS A 239 21.62 6.06 -16.61
N VAL A 240 21.75 7.30 -16.13
CA VAL A 240 20.68 8.00 -15.40
C VAL A 240 19.48 8.23 -16.32
N VAL A 241 19.72 8.73 -17.53
CA VAL A 241 18.68 9.00 -18.54
C VAL A 241 18.00 7.72 -19.02
N ASP A 242 18.76 6.68 -19.35
CA ASP A 242 18.22 5.41 -19.83
C ASP A 242 17.37 4.74 -18.74
N ALA A 243 17.82 4.79 -17.48
CA ALA A 243 17.04 4.28 -16.36
C ALA A 243 15.74 5.09 -16.17
N ALA A 244 15.81 6.42 -16.16
CA ALA A 244 14.63 7.26 -16.02
C ALA A 244 13.62 7.03 -17.16
N ASN A 245 14.12 6.93 -18.40
CA ASN A 245 13.31 6.64 -19.57
C ASN A 245 12.69 5.24 -19.55
N ARG A 246 13.39 4.23 -19.03
CA ARG A 246 12.85 2.87 -18.85
C ARG A 246 11.62 2.86 -17.92
N PHE A 247 11.64 3.67 -16.87
CA PHE A 247 10.56 3.72 -15.87
C PHE A 247 9.57 4.87 -16.06
N GLY A 248 9.73 5.69 -17.11
CA GLY A 248 8.87 6.86 -17.35
C GLY A 248 8.96 7.93 -16.25
N VAL A 249 10.15 8.10 -15.67
CA VAL A 249 10.43 9.12 -14.65
C VAL A 249 10.94 10.38 -15.34
N THR A 250 10.26 11.51 -15.13
CA THR A 250 10.70 12.81 -15.62
C THR A 250 11.89 13.30 -14.79
N LEU A 251 13.01 13.57 -15.45
CA LEU A 251 14.18 14.17 -14.85
C LEU A 251 14.13 15.68 -15.04
N GLU A 252 14.29 16.38 -13.93
CA GLU A 252 14.68 17.77 -13.96
C GLU A 252 16.20 17.88 -13.80
N THR A 253 16.78 18.97 -14.30
CA THR A 253 18.21 19.22 -14.24
C THR A 253 18.47 20.58 -13.63
N THR A 254 19.59 20.72 -12.93
CA THR A 254 20.10 22.02 -12.50
C THR A 254 21.57 22.17 -12.85
N MET A 255 21.96 23.38 -13.24
CA MET A 255 23.33 23.74 -13.56
C MET A 255 24.08 24.32 -12.36
N THR A 256 23.45 24.38 -11.19
CA THR A 256 24.01 24.94 -9.96
C THR A 256 23.86 23.98 -8.78
N GLY A 257 24.78 24.06 -7.82
CA GLY A 257 24.65 23.38 -6.53
C GLY A 257 23.97 24.23 -5.44
N TYR A 258 23.68 25.50 -5.76
CA TYR A 258 23.08 26.47 -4.85
C TYR A 258 21.55 26.42 -4.93
N MET A 259 20.90 26.54 -3.78
CA MET A 259 19.45 26.66 -3.69
C MET A 259 19.01 28.11 -3.50
N GLU A 260 17.87 28.47 -4.08
CA GLU A 260 17.20 29.74 -3.81
C GLU A 260 16.55 29.71 -2.42
N GLU A 261 15.92 28.58 -2.08
CA GLU A 261 15.28 28.32 -0.79
C GLU A 261 15.55 26.87 -0.38
N GLY A 262 15.78 26.62 0.92
CA GLY A 262 16.09 25.30 1.46
C GLY A 262 17.54 25.18 1.96
N LYS A 263 18.14 23.99 1.81
CA LYS A 263 19.50 23.68 2.28
C LYS A 263 20.34 23.17 1.13
N ASP A 264 21.43 23.88 0.78
CA ASP A 264 22.30 23.56 -0.36
C ASP A 264 22.71 22.08 -0.46
N PHE A 265 23.06 21.61 -1.67
CA PHE A 265 23.40 20.21 -1.94
C PHE A 265 24.60 19.67 -1.14
N GLY A 266 25.42 20.54 -0.55
CA GLY A 266 26.54 20.18 0.33
C GLY A 266 26.19 20.10 1.82
N SER A 267 24.95 20.40 2.20
CA SER A 267 24.49 20.40 3.61
C SER A 267 24.46 18.99 4.20
N PRO A 268 24.68 18.83 5.53
CA PRO A 268 24.47 17.56 6.23
C PRO A 268 23.01 17.06 6.19
N ASN A 269 22.07 17.93 5.80
CA ASN A 269 20.64 17.58 5.62
C ASN A 269 20.35 16.96 4.25
N ILE A 270 21.39 16.69 3.47
CA ILE A 270 21.33 15.90 2.24
C ILE A 270 21.88 14.51 2.57
N ARG A 271 21.00 13.53 2.64
CA ARG A 271 21.36 12.14 2.99
C ARG A 271 21.76 11.38 1.74
N VAL A 272 22.74 10.50 1.88
CA VAL A 272 23.12 9.55 0.83
C VAL A 272 22.32 8.27 1.04
N ILE A 273 21.64 7.81 0.01
CA ILE A 273 20.95 6.52 0.04
C ILE A 273 22.00 5.42 -0.12
N GLN A 274 22.29 4.70 0.97
CA GLN A 274 23.06 3.47 0.89
C GLN A 274 22.25 2.42 0.12
N ALA A 275 22.88 1.67 -0.78
CA ALA A 275 22.24 0.56 -1.48
C ALA A 275 22.04 -0.62 -0.51
N PRO A 276 20.84 -0.85 0.04
CA PRO A 276 20.71 -1.80 1.13
C PRO A 276 20.78 -3.24 0.62
N LYS A 277 21.51 -4.11 1.33
CA LYS A 277 21.32 -5.55 1.21
C LYS A 277 20.10 -5.96 2.03
N VAL A 278 19.05 -6.41 1.34
CA VAL A 278 17.76 -6.71 1.95
C VAL A 278 17.59 -8.22 2.10
N ALA A 279 17.17 -8.64 3.30
CA ALA A 279 16.71 -9.99 3.57
C ALA A 279 15.20 -10.00 3.91
N LEU A 280 14.49 -11.02 3.45
CA LEU A 280 13.09 -11.31 3.79
C LEU A 280 13.04 -12.61 4.61
N VAL A 281 12.38 -12.55 5.77
CA VAL A 281 12.15 -13.73 6.61
C VAL A 281 10.96 -14.52 6.07
N GLY A 282 11.14 -15.83 5.87
CA GLY A 282 10.11 -16.77 5.44
C GLY A 282 10.09 -18.05 6.28
N GLY A 283 9.31 -19.03 5.83
CA GLY A 283 9.23 -20.35 6.46
C GLY A 283 8.18 -20.47 7.56
N ASP A 284 8.30 -21.53 8.34
CA ASP A 284 7.35 -21.87 9.41
C ASP A 284 7.23 -20.71 10.43
N GLY A 285 5.98 -20.31 10.70
CA GLY A 285 5.66 -19.18 11.58
C GLY A 285 5.45 -17.84 10.87
N THR A 286 5.69 -17.78 9.56
CA THR A 286 5.45 -16.59 8.72
C THR A 286 4.29 -16.77 7.75
N SER A 287 3.59 -15.68 7.45
CA SER A 287 2.53 -15.66 6.44
C SER A 287 3.07 -15.80 5.03
N SER A 288 2.78 -16.94 4.40
CA SER A 288 3.12 -17.20 3.00
C SER A 288 2.50 -16.20 2.03
N LEU A 289 1.33 -15.64 2.37
CA LEU A 289 0.69 -14.59 1.58
C LEU A 289 1.48 -13.28 1.64
N ASN A 290 1.82 -12.81 2.85
CA ASN A 290 2.56 -11.55 3.02
C ASN A 290 4.04 -11.70 2.60
N TYR A 291 4.64 -12.87 2.81
CA TYR A 291 5.95 -13.21 2.25
C TYR A 291 5.94 -13.17 0.71
N GLY A 292 4.96 -13.83 0.06
CA GLY A 292 4.90 -13.97 -1.39
C GLY A 292 4.71 -12.64 -2.12
N GLU A 293 3.90 -11.73 -1.59
CA GLU A 293 3.70 -10.40 -2.19
C GLU A 293 4.93 -9.48 -2.03
N ILE A 294 5.67 -9.56 -0.91
CA ILE A 294 6.92 -8.79 -0.73
C ILE A 294 7.97 -9.33 -1.70
N TRP A 295 8.10 -10.66 -1.80
CA TRP A 295 9.03 -11.28 -2.73
C TRP A 295 8.69 -10.90 -4.18
N HIS A 296 7.43 -10.97 -4.57
CA HIS A 296 6.96 -10.50 -5.88
C HIS A 296 7.30 -9.03 -6.12
N PHE A 297 7.09 -8.16 -5.12
CA PHE A 297 7.38 -6.73 -5.24
C PHE A 297 8.86 -6.47 -5.56
N PHE A 298 9.78 -7.16 -4.86
CA PHE A 298 11.21 -7.03 -5.12
C PHE A 298 11.63 -7.55 -6.49
N GLU A 299 11.13 -8.72 -6.91
CA GLU A 299 11.54 -9.35 -8.17
C GLU A 299 10.89 -8.73 -9.40
N GLN A 300 9.58 -8.46 -9.35
CA GLN A 300 8.80 -8.11 -10.53
C GLN A 300 8.60 -6.60 -10.70
N GLU A 301 8.62 -5.83 -9.61
CA GLU A 301 8.35 -4.38 -9.66
C GLU A 301 9.59 -3.54 -9.41
N LEU A 302 10.39 -3.85 -8.39
CA LEU A 302 11.62 -3.12 -8.09
C LEU A 302 12.81 -3.59 -8.92
N ASP A 303 12.84 -4.87 -9.34
CA ASP A 303 14.00 -5.50 -9.96
C ASP A 303 15.25 -5.30 -9.05
N TYR A 304 15.10 -5.61 -7.75
CA TYR A 304 16.12 -5.39 -6.72
C TYR A 304 16.44 -6.69 -5.94
N PRO A 305 17.72 -6.95 -5.61
CA PRO A 305 18.11 -8.18 -4.91
C PRO A 305 17.42 -8.33 -3.54
N LEU A 306 16.92 -9.54 -3.30
CA LEU A 306 16.31 -9.95 -2.03
C LEU A 306 16.83 -11.33 -1.64
N VAL A 307 17.29 -11.48 -0.40
CA VAL A 307 17.73 -12.78 0.15
C VAL A 307 16.66 -13.34 1.06
N ASN A 308 16.29 -14.60 0.90
CA ASN A 308 15.31 -15.25 1.76
C ASN A 308 16.01 -15.97 2.92
N LEU A 309 15.55 -15.71 4.15
CA LEU A 309 16.05 -16.33 5.38
C LEU A 309 14.93 -17.12 6.06
N GLU A 310 15.21 -18.36 6.42
CA GLU A 310 14.26 -19.21 7.16
C GLU A 310 14.14 -18.75 8.63
N MET A 311 12.92 -18.49 9.09
CA MET A 311 12.64 -17.99 10.45
C MET A 311 13.21 -18.92 11.53
N GLY A 312 13.13 -20.24 11.32
CA GLY A 312 13.63 -21.25 12.26
C GLY A 312 15.16 -21.23 12.47
N ASP A 313 15.92 -20.70 11.51
CA ASP A 313 17.38 -20.65 11.55
C ASP A 313 17.94 -19.24 11.83
N LEU A 314 17.08 -18.24 12.08
CA LEU A 314 17.48 -16.85 12.36
C LEU A 314 18.50 -16.71 13.50
N GLY A 315 18.42 -17.57 14.52
CA GLY A 315 19.40 -17.57 15.62
C GLY A 315 20.81 -18.01 15.21
N ARG A 316 20.99 -18.60 14.01
CA ARG A 316 22.25 -19.15 13.50
C ARG A 316 22.87 -18.30 12.41
N TYR A 317 22.06 -17.59 11.61
CA TYR A 317 22.56 -16.76 10.53
C TYR A 317 23.47 -15.62 11.03
N ASP A 318 24.45 -15.27 10.20
CA ASP A 318 25.18 -14.02 10.34
C ASP A 318 24.36 -12.90 9.70
N LEU A 319 23.72 -12.07 10.53
CA LEU A 319 22.90 -10.98 10.05
C LEU A 319 23.74 -9.77 9.61
N SER A 320 25.05 -9.73 9.90
CA SER A 320 25.91 -8.60 9.53
C SER A 320 26.12 -8.44 8.03
N ASP A 321 25.77 -9.47 7.24
CA ASP A 321 25.74 -9.40 5.78
C ASP A 321 24.58 -8.56 5.21
N TYR A 322 23.60 -8.18 6.05
CA TYR A 322 22.38 -7.49 5.63
C TYR A 322 22.22 -6.14 6.35
N ASP A 323 21.69 -5.16 5.62
CA ASP A 323 21.38 -3.82 6.14
C ASP A 323 19.92 -3.74 6.59
N VAL A 324 19.04 -4.46 5.89
CA VAL A 324 17.59 -4.45 6.13
C VAL A 324 17.06 -5.87 6.24
N LEU A 325 16.27 -6.13 7.27
CA LEU A 325 15.54 -7.38 7.49
C LEU A 325 14.05 -7.06 7.48
N ILE A 326 13.31 -7.63 6.53
CA ILE A 326 11.86 -7.52 6.44
C ILE A 326 11.24 -8.75 7.10
N MET A 327 10.43 -8.51 8.11
CA MET A 327 9.67 -9.53 8.82
C MET A 327 8.20 -9.42 8.43
N PRO A 328 7.70 -10.32 7.57
CA PRO A 328 6.29 -10.34 7.22
C PRO A 328 5.46 -10.77 8.44
N SER A 329 4.14 -10.68 8.31
CA SER A 329 3.21 -11.11 9.34
C SER A 329 3.55 -12.49 9.88
N THR A 330 3.73 -12.61 11.19
CA THR A 330 3.98 -13.87 11.89
C THR A 330 2.76 -14.34 12.65
N TRP A 331 2.62 -15.66 12.85
CA TRP A 331 1.64 -16.25 13.77
C TRP A 331 2.33 -17.17 14.77
N GLY A 332 1.75 -17.30 15.98
CA GLY A 332 2.15 -18.31 16.97
C GLY A 332 3.53 -18.11 17.60
N GLY A 333 3.57 -17.83 18.91
CA GLY A 333 4.78 -17.89 19.75
C GLY A 333 5.90 -16.87 19.49
N GLY A 334 5.99 -16.32 18.27
CA GLY A 334 7.01 -15.36 17.86
C GLY A 334 8.36 -15.98 17.56
N LEU A 335 9.41 -15.14 17.54
CA LEU A 335 10.79 -15.60 17.42
C LEU A 335 11.19 -16.46 18.63
N SER A 336 12.01 -17.49 18.40
CA SER A 336 12.71 -18.12 19.52
C SER A 336 13.56 -17.09 20.26
N LYS A 337 13.78 -17.28 21.56
CA LYS A 337 14.58 -16.33 22.38
C LYS A 337 15.96 -16.05 21.77
N SER A 338 16.63 -17.06 21.23
CA SER A 338 17.93 -16.90 20.57
C SER A 338 17.85 -16.10 19.28
N ALA A 339 16.77 -16.27 18.49
CA ALA A 339 16.53 -15.46 17.30
C ALA A 339 16.18 -14.01 17.66
N GLU A 340 15.36 -13.79 18.70
CA GLU A 340 15.04 -12.45 19.19
C GLU A 340 16.30 -11.72 19.67
N GLU A 341 17.13 -12.34 20.49
CA GLU A 341 18.42 -11.78 20.94
C GLU A 341 19.33 -11.45 19.74
N ARG A 342 19.50 -12.38 18.80
CA ARG A 342 20.35 -12.19 17.61
C ARG A 342 19.87 -11.02 16.74
N VAL A 343 18.57 -10.96 16.45
CA VAL A 343 17.98 -9.88 15.63
C VAL A 343 18.16 -8.55 16.35
N MET A 344 17.90 -8.49 17.66
CA MET A 344 18.00 -7.25 18.43
C MET A 344 19.44 -6.77 18.58
N ASP A 345 20.41 -7.66 18.72
CA ASP A 345 21.83 -7.30 18.74
C ASP A 345 22.28 -6.75 17.37
N TRP A 346 21.82 -7.35 16.28
CA TRP A 346 22.04 -6.83 14.93
C TRP A 346 21.40 -5.45 14.72
N VAL A 347 20.16 -5.24 15.17
CA VAL A 347 19.52 -3.91 15.14
C VAL A 347 20.36 -2.91 15.93
N ARG A 348 20.75 -3.23 17.18
CA ARG A 348 21.57 -2.33 18.00
C ARG A 348 22.90 -1.97 17.34
N ALA A 349 23.46 -2.87 16.53
CA ALA A 349 24.69 -2.67 15.80
C ALA A 349 24.55 -1.74 14.57
N GLY A 350 23.33 -1.50 14.08
CA GLY A 350 23.06 -0.65 12.90
C GLY A 350 22.04 -1.22 11.93
N GLY A 351 21.58 -2.47 12.13
CA GLY A 351 20.59 -3.11 11.27
C GLY A 351 19.22 -2.44 11.34
N LYS A 352 18.44 -2.54 10.26
CA LYS A 352 17.07 -2.02 10.19
C LYS A 352 16.04 -3.14 10.05
N LEU A 353 15.22 -3.31 11.07
CA LEU A 353 14.12 -4.28 11.07
C LEU A 353 12.83 -3.62 10.61
N ILE A 354 12.14 -4.19 9.63
CA ILE A 354 10.80 -3.77 9.21
C ILE A 354 9.82 -4.87 9.62
N ALA A 355 8.99 -4.61 10.63
CA ALA A 355 7.98 -5.53 11.14
C ALA A 355 6.60 -5.16 10.58
N ILE A 356 5.93 -6.14 9.97
CA ILE A 356 4.64 -5.94 9.28
C ILE A 356 3.55 -6.78 9.96
N ASP A 357 2.39 -6.16 10.18
CA ASP A 357 1.16 -6.82 10.64
C ASP A 357 1.42 -7.63 11.92
N GLY A 358 1.19 -8.96 11.91
CA GLY A 358 1.36 -9.81 13.08
C GLY A 358 2.77 -9.76 13.71
N ALA A 359 3.82 -9.43 12.94
CA ALA A 359 5.19 -9.33 13.45
C ALA A 359 5.40 -8.15 14.40
N VAL A 360 4.54 -7.13 14.35
CA VAL A 360 4.57 -5.97 15.24
C VAL A 360 4.36 -6.40 16.71
N ASN A 361 3.56 -7.45 16.92
CA ASN A 361 3.29 -8.00 18.26
C ASN A 361 4.54 -8.59 18.95
N LEU A 362 5.64 -8.81 18.22
CA LEU A 362 6.91 -9.21 18.82
C LEU A 362 7.51 -8.14 19.73
N PHE A 363 7.05 -6.88 19.62
CA PHE A 363 7.62 -5.73 20.32
C PHE A 363 6.62 -5.03 21.24
N ALA A 364 5.32 -5.26 21.01
CA ALA A 364 4.26 -4.63 21.78
C ALA A 364 4.28 -5.05 23.26
N ASN A 365 4.14 -4.08 24.15
CA ASN A 365 4.07 -4.27 25.62
C ASN A 365 5.30 -4.99 26.21
N LYS A 366 6.43 -5.00 25.49
CA LYS A 366 7.69 -5.58 25.97
C LYS A 366 8.59 -4.51 26.56
N GLU A 367 9.32 -4.89 27.62
CA GLU A 367 10.30 -4.01 28.23
C GLU A 367 11.36 -3.58 27.21
N GLY A 368 11.67 -2.28 27.22
CA GLY A 368 12.67 -1.70 26.34
C GLY A 368 12.16 -1.29 24.96
N PHE A 369 10.91 -1.57 24.59
CA PHE A 369 10.28 -1.09 23.35
C PHE A 369 9.31 0.07 23.63
N ALA A 370 9.09 0.95 22.65
CA ALA A 370 8.18 2.08 22.80
C ALA A 370 6.72 1.74 22.45
N LEU A 371 6.51 0.60 21.78
CA LEU A 371 5.21 0.15 21.31
C LEU A 371 4.37 -0.44 22.44
N LYS A 372 3.18 0.13 22.68
CA LYS A 372 2.23 -0.31 23.69
C LYS A 372 0.82 -0.40 23.11
N SER A 373 0.00 -1.29 23.66
CA SER A 373 -1.43 -1.38 23.32
C SER A 373 -2.23 -0.22 23.91
N PHE A 374 -1.84 0.26 25.10
CA PHE A 374 -2.47 1.36 25.81
C PHE A 374 -1.40 2.36 26.27
N ASP A 375 -1.76 3.65 26.35
CA ASP A 375 -0.81 4.69 26.77
C ASP A 375 -0.59 4.65 28.28
N THR A 376 -1.66 4.34 29.03
CA THR A 376 -1.66 4.28 30.49
C THR A 376 -2.26 2.98 31.03
N GLU A 377 -1.84 2.59 32.25
CA GLU A 377 -2.46 1.47 32.96
C GLU A 377 -3.95 1.70 33.26
N GLU A 378 -4.37 2.96 33.40
CA GLU A 378 -5.77 3.32 33.65
C GLU A 378 -6.64 3.01 32.43
N GLU A 379 -6.14 3.33 31.23
CA GLU A 379 -6.78 2.98 29.96
C GLU A 379 -6.87 1.46 29.78
N GLU A 380 -5.78 0.73 30.07
CA GLU A 380 -5.74 -0.73 30.01
C GLU A 380 -6.81 -1.34 30.93
N LYS A 381 -6.83 -0.96 32.21
CA LYS A 381 -7.82 -1.43 33.20
C LYS A 381 -9.25 -1.07 32.80
N ALA A 382 -9.46 0.11 32.19
CA ALA A 382 -10.77 0.51 31.69
C ALA A 382 -11.23 -0.35 30.50
N ALA A 383 -10.32 -0.64 29.57
CA ALA A 383 -10.57 -1.50 28.42
C ALA A 383 -10.85 -2.95 28.85
N GLU A 384 -10.07 -3.51 29.78
CA GLU A 384 -10.31 -4.83 30.38
C GLU A 384 -11.69 -4.90 31.04
N LYS A 385 -12.05 -3.91 31.84
CA LYS A 385 -13.37 -3.85 32.49
C LYS A 385 -14.53 -3.76 31.48
N ALA A 386 -14.34 -3.00 30.41
CA ALA A 386 -15.33 -2.90 29.33
C ALA A 386 -15.48 -4.25 28.60
N ALA A 387 -14.36 -4.91 28.27
CA ALA A 387 -14.34 -6.23 27.66
C ALA A 387 -15.00 -7.29 28.55
N ASP A 388 -14.72 -7.30 29.86
CA ASP A 388 -15.34 -8.19 30.83
C ASP A 388 -16.85 -8.00 30.95
N THR A 389 -17.29 -6.74 30.94
CA THR A 389 -18.72 -6.40 31.00
C THR A 389 -19.43 -6.92 29.75
N LEU A 390 -18.82 -6.70 28.58
CA LEU A 390 -19.35 -7.17 27.32
C LEU A 390 -19.36 -8.71 27.23
N ALA A 391 -18.28 -9.37 27.63
CA ALA A 391 -18.17 -10.83 27.65
C ALA A 391 -19.23 -11.50 28.54
N LYS A 392 -19.67 -10.85 29.62
CA LYS A 392 -20.77 -11.36 30.47
C LYS A 392 -22.12 -11.33 29.75
N VAL A 393 -22.37 -10.29 28.96
CA VAL A 393 -23.59 -10.19 28.14
C VAL A 393 -23.56 -11.26 27.04
N GLU A 394 -22.43 -11.39 26.35
CA GLU A 394 -22.26 -12.31 25.22
C GLU A 394 -22.37 -13.80 25.60
N ARG A 395 -22.04 -14.17 26.84
CA ARG A 395 -22.24 -15.55 27.34
C ARG A 395 -23.69 -15.99 27.36
N LEU A 396 -24.63 -15.04 27.34
CA LEU A 396 -26.07 -15.30 27.37
C LEU A 396 -26.70 -15.27 25.97
N GLU A 397 -25.94 -14.92 24.94
CA GLU A 397 -26.42 -14.89 23.57
C GLU A 397 -26.71 -16.32 23.05
N PRO A 398 -27.68 -16.48 22.15
CA PRO A 398 -27.98 -17.77 21.55
C PRO A 398 -26.76 -18.38 20.85
N TYR A 399 -26.65 -19.71 20.87
CA TYR A 399 -25.58 -20.44 20.16
C TYR A 399 -25.45 -20.03 18.69
N LEU A 400 -26.56 -19.74 18.01
CA LEU A 400 -26.59 -19.31 16.61
C LEU A 400 -25.89 -17.96 16.37
N GLU A 401 -25.72 -17.13 17.40
CA GLU A 401 -24.98 -15.86 17.29
C GLU A 401 -23.47 -16.02 17.53
N GLY A 402 -23.00 -17.23 17.89
CA GLY A 402 -21.61 -17.48 18.24
C GLY A 402 -20.61 -17.09 17.13
N GLU A 403 -20.95 -17.34 15.87
CA GLU A 403 -20.10 -16.95 14.73
C GLU A 403 -20.02 -15.43 14.57
N ARG A 404 -21.14 -14.72 14.72
CA ARG A 404 -21.20 -13.26 14.65
C ARG A 404 -20.44 -12.61 15.80
N LEU A 405 -20.53 -13.19 17.00
CA LEU A 405 -19.75 -12.77 18.15
C LEU A 405 -18.25 -13.02 17.97
N ALA A 406 -17.85 -14.10 17.30
CA ALA A 406 -16.45 -14.40 17.04
C ALA A 406 -15.77 -13.33 16.17
N ILE A 407 -16.47 -12.77 15.18
CA ILE A 407 -15.93 -11.74 14.29
C ILE A 407 -16.04 -10.31 14.84
N SER A 408 -16.84 -10.10 15.89
CA SER A 408 -17.12 -8.77 16.48
C SER A 408 -15.89 -8.04 17.06
N GLY A 409 -14.80 -8.76 17.28
CA GLY A 409 -13.51 -8.22 17.72
C GLY A 409 -12.45 -8.13 16.62
N GLY A 410 -12.81 -8.37 15.36
CA GLY A 410 -11.89 -8.38 14.22
C GLY A 410 -12.18 -7.26 13.22
N ALA A 411 -11.26 -7.12 12.25
CA ALA A 411 -11.47 -6.35 11.03
C ALA A 411 -11.29 -7.27 9.83
N ALA A 412 -12.14 -7.11 8.82
CA ALA A 412 -12.08 -7.89 7.59
C ALA A 412 -12.05 -6.94 6.39
N GLY A 413 -10.94 -6.21 6.24
CA GLY A 413 -10.76 -5.23 5.17
C GLY A 413 -11.54 -3.93 5.39
N ALA A 414 -11.32 -3.27 6.52
CA ALA A 414 -11.77 -1.91 6.76
C ALA A 414 -10.71 -0.91 6.28
N ILE A 415 -11.14 0.14 5.57
CA ILE A 415 -10.25 1.19 5.09
C ILE A 415 -10.28 2.36 6.07
N TYR A 416 -9.10 2.78 6.54
CA TYR A 416 -8.91 3.97 7.35
C TYR A 416 -7.95 4.93 6.67
N GLN A 417 -8.25 6.22 6.73
CA GLN A 417 -7.26 7.26 6.43
C GLN A 417 -6.20 7.29 7.54
N VAL A 418 -4.95 7.42 7.12
CA VAL A 418 -3.77 7.61 7.94
C VAL A 418 -3.18 8.96 7.59
N ASP A 419 -3.01 9.80 8.59
CA ASP A 419 -2.34 11.10 8.46
C ASP A 419 -0.83 10.85 8.53
N MET A 420 -0.14 11.20 7.44
CA MET A 420 1.30 10.92 7.24
C MET A 420 2.14 12.16 7.55
N ASP A 421 3.20 11.99 8.33
CA ASP A 421 4.20 13.03 8.58
C ASP A 421 5.17 13.16 7.39
N VAL A 422 4.91 14.15 6.53
CA VAL A 422 5.71 14.44 5.33
C VAL A 422 7.12 14.98 5.65
N THR A 423 7.43 15.27 6.91
CA THR A 423 8.77 15.70 7.33
C THR A 423 9.67 14.52 7.68
N HIS A 424 9.08 13.36 7.97
CA HIS A 424 9.80 12.11 8.20
C HIS A 424 9.93 11.31 6.90
N PRO A 425 11.04 10.57 6.67
CA PRO A 425 11.22 9.77 5.45
C PRO A 425 10.07 8.81 5.12
N LEU A 426 9.40 8.25 6.14
CA LEU A 426 8.22 7.39 5.95
C LEU A 426 7.05 8.10 5.24
N GLY A 427 6.93 9.43 5.37
CA GLY A 427 5.86 10.21 4.74
C GLY A 427 6.22 10.84 3.39
N TYR A 428 7.46 10.72 2.92
CA TYR A 428 7.88 11.29 1.63
C TYR A 428 7.03 10.72 0.48
N GLY A 429 6.59 11.60 -0.42
CA GLY A 429 5.78 11.25 -1.59
C GLY A 429 4.30 10.93 -1.32
N THR A 430 3.87 10.89 -0.05
CA THR A 430 2.49 10.52 0.31
C THR A 430 1.48 11.67 0.17
N GLY A 431 1.95 12.92 0.05
CA GLY A 431 1.07 14.08 0.10
C GLY A 431 0.39 14.28 1.47
N GLY A 432 0.90 13.65 2.53
CA GLY A 432 0.38 13.73 3.89
C GLY A 432 -0.78 12.78 4.17
N LYS A 433 -1.15 11.91 3.23
CA LYS A 433 -2.24 10.94 3.39
C LYS A 433 -1.86 9.57 2.86
N TYR A 434 -2.32 8.55 3.57
CA TYR A 434 -2.29 7.16 3.15
C TYR A 434 -3.62 6.51 3.56
N TYR A 435 -4.07 5.50 2.83
CA TYR A 435 -5.25 4.72 3.23
C TYR A 435 -4.77 3.31 3.58
N THR A 436 -4.90 2.93 4.85
CA THR A 436 -4.54 1.58 5.29
C THR A 436 -5.72 0.63 5.15
N LEU A 437 -5.45 -0.64 4.84
CA LEU A 437 -6.43 -1.72 4.84
C LEU A 437 -6.28 -2.56 6.12
N LYS A 438 -7.15 -2.33 7.08
CA LYS A 438 -7.21 -3.05 8.35
C LYS A 438 -7.83 -4.43 8.14
N ASN A 439 -7.00 -5.45 8.27
CA ASN A 439 -7.40 -6.86 8.22
C ASN A 439 -7.02 -7.64 9.50
N ASN A 440 -6.72 -6.90 10.57
CA ASN A 440 -6.42 -7.41 11.90
C ASN A 440 -7.12 -6.51 12.96
N SER A 441 -7.05 -6.92 14.22
CA SER A 441 -7.61 -6.18 15.36
C SER A 441 -6.57 -5.42 16.18
N SER A 442 -5.33 -5.32 15.69
CA SER A 442 -4.23 -4.68 16.41
C SER A 442 -4.46 -3.17 16.51
N ILE A 443 -4.43 -2.68 17.75
CA ILE A 443 -4.50 -1.26 18.11
C ILE A 443 -3.33 -1.00 19.05
N PHE A 444 -2.56 0.03 18.72
CA PHE A 444 -1.46 0.50 19.54
C PHE A 444 -1.64 1.99 19.79
N SER A 445 -1.32 2.43 21.00
CA SER A 445 -1.26 3.84 21.32
C SER A 445 -0.14 4.52 20.52
N PHE A 446 -0.17 5.85 20.47
CA PHE A 446 1.00 6.58 19.99
C PHE A 446 2.21 6.26 20.88
N MET A 447 3.36 6.05 20.26
CA MET A 447 4.58 5.78 21.00
C MET A 447 5.04 7.03 21.75
N ASP A 448 5.38 6.86 23.03
CA ASP A 448 5.95 7.90 23.89
C ASP A 448 7.40 8.28 23.50
N ARG A 449 8.06 7.39 22.76
CA ARG A 449 9.43 7.51 22.25
C ARG A 449 9.49 6.94 20.84
N GLY A 450 10.31 7.56 19.99
CA GLY A 450 10.36 7.22 18.56
C GLY A 450 9.49 8.16 17.73
N VAL A 451 9.01 7.68 16.59
CA VAL A 451 8.32 8.47 15.57
C VAL A 451 6.96 7.84 15.27
N ASN A 452 5.90 8.66 15.38
CA ASN A 452 4.54 8.31 14.98
C ASN A 452 4.27 8.85 13.56
N ALA A 453 4.87 8.21 12.55
CA ALA A 453 4.91 8.72 11.18
C ALA A 453 3.57 8.61 10.42
N GLY A 454 2.74 7.62 10.77
CA GLY A 454 1.40 7.43 10.24
C GLY A 454 0.40 7.19 11.37
N LYS A 455 -0.62 8.04 11.47
CA LYS A 455 -1.57 8.06 12.60
C LYS A 455 -3.00 7.96 12.10
N ILE A 456 -3.82 7.16 12.77
CA ILE A 456 -5.28 7.24 12.67
C ILE A 456 -5.72 8.24 13.74
N THR A 457 -6.09 9.46 13.34
CA THR A 457 -6.28 10.57 14.27
C THR A 457 -7.63 10.58 14.95
N SER A 458 -8.63 9.91 14.39
CA SER A 458 -9.97 9.77 14.99
C SER A 458 -10.77 8.65 14.35
N ASN A 459 -11.91 8.28 14.96
CA ASN A 459 -12.84 7.31 14.37
C ASN A 459 -13.49 7.82 13.06
N ASP A 460 -13.48 9.13 12.80
CA ASP A 460 -13.92 9.71 11.52
C ASP A 460 -12.94 9.43 10.37
N SER A 461 -11.77 8.86 10.67
CA SER A 461 -10.82 8.38 9.67
C SER A 461 -11.28 7.10 8.98
N TYR A 462 -12.28 6.40 9.53
CA TYR A 462 -12.93 5.28 8.87
C TYR A 462 -13.53 5.71 7.52
N ARG A 463 -13.34 4.90 6.48
CA ARG A 463 -13.91 5.13 5.15
C ARG A 463 -14.96 4.10 4.82
N THR A 464 -14.60 2.82 4.85
CA THR A 464 -15.53 1.74 4.53
C THR A 464 -15.04 0.39 5.03
N GLY A 465 -15.87 -0.66 4.91
CA GLY A 465 -15.56 -2.04 5.26
C GLY A 465 -15.96 -2.46 6.66
N TYR A 466 -15.77 -3.73 6.95
CA TYR A 466 -16.17 -4.35 8.19
C TYR A 466 -15.12 -4.15 9.27
N ILE A 467 -15.56 -3.55 10.36
CA ILE A 467 -14.84 -3.44 11.62
C ILE A 467 -15.80 -3.83 12.74
N GLY A 468 -15.39 -4.80 13.54
CA GLY A 468 -16.18 -5.32 14.65
C GLY A 468 -16.48 -4.25 15.70
N TYR A 469 -17.69 -4.26 16.24
CA TYR A 469 -18.15 -3.21 17.15
C TYR A 469 -17.33 -3.11 18.44
N LYS A 470 -16.63 -4.19 18.84
CA LYS A 470 -15.78 -4.21 20.04
C LYS A 470 -14.55 -3.31 19.91
N ILE A 471 -14.05 -3.17 18.69
CA ILE A 471 -12.78 -2.48 18.43
C ILE A 471 -12.98 -1.18 17.64
N LYS A 472 -14.13 -1.01 16.97
CA LYS A 472 -14.41 0.15 16.11
C LYS A 472 -14.24 1.48 16.84
N SER A 473 -14.72 1.58 18.09
CA SER A 473 -14.63 2.82 18.88
C SER A 473 -13.22 3.17 19.33
N SER A 474 -12.31 2.19 19.33
CA SER A 474 -10.93 2.33 19.81
C SER A 474 -9.92 2.50 18.67
N MET A 475 -10.38 2.54 17.40
CA MET A 475 -9.47 2.70 16.25
C MET A 475 -8.95 4.12 16.09
N GLY A 476 -9.72 5.12 16.54
CA GLY A 476 -9.24 6.49 16.61
C GLY A 476 -8.07 6.63 17.57
N GLU A 477 -7.22 7.64 17.31
CA GLU A 477 -6.04 7.96 18.13
C GLU A 477 -5.06 6.78 18.27
N SER A 478 -4.86 6.05 17.16
CA SER A 478 -3.99 4.87 17.14
C SER A 478 -2.86 4.99 16.13
N LEU A 479 -1.75 4.29 16.42
CA LEU A 479 -0.62 4.17 15.53
C LEU A 479 -0.97 3.27 14.32
N ALA A 480 -0.60 3.71 13.11
CA ALA A 480 -0.63 2.87 11.92
C ALA A 480 0.78 2.54 11.43
N ILE A 481 1.68 3.54 11.45
CA ILE A 481 3.06 3.40 11.01
C ILE A 481 3.96 4.16 11.98
N GLY A 482 4.97 3.50 12.51
CA GLY A 482 5.93 4.11 13.42
C GLY A 482 7.35 3.62 13.21
N SER A 483 8.32 4.33 13.77
CA SER A 483 9.67 3.81 13.92
C SER A 483 10.28 4.16 15.27
N GLU A 484 11.20 3.32 15.74
CA GLU A 484 11.99 3.64 16.93
C GLU A 484 13.45 3.23 16.75
N ARG A 485 14.36 4.04 17.30
CA ARG A 485 15.79 3.77 17.27
C ARG A 485 16.18 2.79 18.37
N LYS A 486 17.07 1.84 18.02
CA LYS A 486 17.70 0.91 18.96
C LYS A 486 19.19 0.89 18.70
N GLY A 487 19.97 1.41 19.64
CA GLY A 487 21.41 1.58 19.43
C GLY A 487 21.68 2.45 18.20
N ARG A 488 22.37 1.91 17.19
CA ARG A 488 22.63 2.58 15.91
C ARG A 488 21.60 2.26 14.81
N GLY A 489 20.77 1.24 15.00
CA GLY A 489 19.77 0.81 14.03
C GLY A 489 18.37 1.28 14.38
N GLU A 490 17.40 0.72 13.66
CA GLU A 490 16.01 1.18 13.66
C GLU A 490 15.05 0.02 13.50
N ILE A 491 13.89 0.11 14.16
CA ILE A 491 12.75 -0.77 13.93
C ILE A 491 11.64 0.08 13.34
N VAL A 492 11.08 -0.36 12.21
CA VAL A 492 9.89 0.24 11.58
C VAL A 492 8.71 -0.71 11.77
N TYR A 493 7.60 -0.17 12.24
CA TYR A 493 6.34 -0.87 12.48
C TYR A 493 5.31 -0.48 11.43
N PHE A 494 4.79 -1.47 10.72
CA PHE A 494 3.57 -1.35 9.92
C PHE A 494 2.48 -2.18 10.58
N VAL A 495 1.54 -1.53 11.27
CA VAL A 495 0.48 -2.21 12.05
C VAL A 495 -0.44 -3.02 11.13
N ASP A 496 -0.61 -2.57 9.90
CA ASP A 496 -1.30 -3.31 8.84
C ASP A 496 -0.30 -3.65 7.73
N ASN A 497 -0.69 -4.59 6.88
CA ASN A 497 0.06 -4.91 5.67
C ASN A 497 -0.01 -3.76 4.65
N PRO A 498 1.11 -3.09 4.31
CA PRO A 498 1.10 -1.93 3.41
C PRO A 498 0.86 -2.30 1.94
N ILE A 499 1.12 -3.55 1.53
CA ILE A 499 1.08 -3.95 0.11
C ILE A 499 0.13 -5.12 -0.13
N PHE A 500 -0.95 -5.22 0.66
CA PHE A 500 -1.87 -6.35 0.69
C PHE A 500 -2.23 -6.88 -0.71
N ARG A 501 -1.90 -8.16 -0.94
CA ARG A 501 -2.03 -8.94 -2.18
C ARG A 501 -1.43 -8.27 -3.43
N GLY A 502 -0.49 -7.35 -3.24
CA GLY A 502 0.18 -6.59 -4.30
C GLY A 502 -0.69 -5.54 -5.01
N PHE A 503 -1.99 -5.42 -4.69
CA PHE A 503 -2.87 -4.43 -5.35
C PHE A 503 -2.93 -3.09 -4.62
N TRP A 504 -2.48 -3.04 -3.35
CA TRP A 504 -2.43 -1.82 -2.55
C TRP A 504 -1.24 -0.95 -2.98
N GLU A 505 -1.39 -0.28 -4.12
CA GLU A 505 -0.28 0.38 -4.83
C GLU A 505 0.35 1.54 -4.05
N SER A 506 -0.46 2.35 -3.36
CA SER A 506 0.06 3.49 -2.58
C SER A 506 0.97 3.06 -1.43
N GLY A 507 0.71 1.92 -0.80
CA GLY A 507 1.53 1.44 0.30
C GLY A 507 2.88 0.84 -0.14
N LYS A 508 3.06 0.52 -1.43
CA LYS A 508 4.37 0.14 -1.99
C LYS A 508 5.39 1.27 -1.88
N LEU A 509 4.95 2.52 -2.09
CA LEU A 509 5.80 3.70 -1.89
C LEU A 509 6.21 3.82 -0.42
N VAL A 510 5.27 3.64 0.50
CA VAL A 510 5.53 3.75 1.94
C VAL A 510 6.48 2.64 2.43
N LEU A 511 6.32 1.41 1.94
CA LEU A 511 7.27 0.32 2.20
C LEU A 511 8.65 0.64 1.60
N SER A 512 8.70 1.21 0.40
CA SER A 512 9.95 1.67 -0.23
C SER A 512 10.65 2.76 0.58
N ASN A 513 9.91 3.67 1.22
CA ASN A 513 10.46 4.66 2.15
C ASN A 513 11.18 3.97 3.31
N ALA A 514 10.57 2.96 3.92
CA ALA A 514 11.17 2.21 5.02
C ALA A 514 12.47 1.49 4.57
N ILE A 515 12.47 0.89 3.39
CA ILE A 515 13.62 0.17 2.84
C ILE A 515 14.76 1.12 2.53
N PHE A 516 14.51 2.16 1.72
CA PHE A 516 15.55 2.97 1.10
C PHE A 516 15.85 4.30 1.80
N MET A 517 14.92 4.88 2.54
CA MET A 517 15.08 6.26 3.05
C MET A 517 15.20 6.38 4.56
N VAL A 518 14.59 5.47 5.32
CA VAL A 518 14.68 5.51 6.78
C VAL A 518 16.08 5.12 7.27
N GLY A 519 16.62 5.84 8.25
CA GLY A 519 17.88 5.50 8.92
C GLY A 519 19.18 5.83 8.17
N GLN A 520 19.15 6.75 7.19
CA GLN A 520 20.32 7.14 6.36
C GLN A 520 21.26 8.18 7.00
#